data_AF-A0AAP0W302-F1
#
_entry.id   AF-A0AAP0W302-F1
#
_cell.length_a   1.000
_cell.length_b   1.000
_cell.length_c   1.000
_cell.angle_alpha   90.00
_cell.angle_beta   90.00
_cell.angle_gamma   90.00
#
_symmetry.space_group_name_H-M   'P 1'
#
loop_
_entity.id
_entity.type
_entity.pdbx_description
1 polymer ?
#
loop_
_entity_poly.entity_id
_entity_poly.type
_entity_poly.pdbx_seq_one_letter_code
_entity_poly.pdbx_strand_id
1 'polypeptide(L)'
;MNKTHILGLSLLALLPAANAFATVCVNEKGVPTEVHYDLTDKFNSSNNQIGQVVTLSEKSQWVGVNAVCPKGTVGNTTKRSYVTDYPVTGTSDGYQYLKLNDYLDGAMKITDSYAGVFYPPKNYIQMGSHPNVSKNRPFGVQDSSLVFRLKVTRRFINMVVIPRATMFRVYVTTTSSDPLTTPVYTISYSGTIQVPQSCAINAGNVVEFDFGDIGASLSSKAGVGNKPEGVSSQSKTIAIKCTNVEANAMLTMRVEAEKVSDNVLVSDNPDVGFIIANESGAPLTPNNLTSKIPFRLDDSAQAKVGIRVWPVSVTGNKPAEGRFTSRGYLRVDYD
;
A
#
# COMPACT_ATOMS: atom_id res chain seq x y z
N MET A 1 92.06 -36.62 -16.47
CA MET A 1 91.92 -35.92 -17.77
C MET A 1 90.43 -35.79 -18.06
N ASN A 2 89.92 -34.54 -18.07
CA ASN A 2 88.61 -34.01 -18.56
C ASN A 2 87.32 -34.81 -18.35
N LYS A 3 86.37 -34.35 -17.51
CA LYS A 3 85.27 -33.37 -17.79
C LYS A 3 84.38 -33.85 -18.94
N THR A 4 83.08 -34.08 -18.77
CA THR A 4 82.07 -33.02 -18.58
C THR A 4 80.72 -33.56 -18.07
N HIS A 5 80.15 -32.91 -17.06
CA HIS A 5 78.73 -33.03 -16.69
C HIS A 5 77.91 -32.04 -17.55
N ILE A 6 76.83 -32.51 -18.17
CA ILE A 6 75.84 -31.67 -18.86
C ILE A 6 74.75 -31.32 -17.84
N LEU A 7 74.78 -30.09 -17.33
CA LEU A 7 73.64 -29.48 -16.63
C LEU A 7 72.65 -28.95 -17.67
N GLY A 8 71.42 -29.48 -17.67
CA GLY A 8 70.30 -28.88 -18.40
C GLY A 8 69.74 -27.69 -17.62
N LEU A 9 69.99 -26.47 -18.10
CA LEU A 9 69.31 -25.27 -17.63
C LEU A 9 67.91 -25.20 -18.26
N SER A 10 66.87 -25.41 -17.45
CA SER A 10 65.49 -25.07 -17.81
C SER A 10 65.31 -23.56 -17.76
N LEU A 11 65.19 -22.93 -18.92
CA LEU A 11 64.90 -21.51 -19.08
C LEU A 11 63.43 -21.24 -18.68
N LEU A 12 63.20 -20.75 -17.47
CA LEU A 12 61.88 -20.30 -17.02
C LEU A 12 61.57 -18.96 -17.73
N ALA A 13 60.69 -18.99 -18.72
CA ALA A 13 60.20 -17.79 -19.38
C ALA A 13 59.39 -16.94 -18.38
N LEU A 14 59.95 -15.83 -17.91
CA LEU A 14 59.19 -14.78 -17.22
C LEU A 14 58.29 -14.09 -18.25
N LEU A 15 57.03 -14.52 -18.31
CA LEU A 15 55.96 -13.76 -18.95
C LEU A 15 55.77 -12.44 -18.19
N PRO A 16 55.74 -11.28 -18.86
CA PRO A 16 55.40 -10.02 -18.20
C PRO A 16 53.96 -10.12 -17.68
N ALA A 17 53.80 -10.02 -16.36
CA ALA A 17 52.49 -9.84 -15.75
C ALA A 17 51.91 -8.52 -16.29
N ALA A 18 50.90 -8.64 -17.16
CA ALA A 18 50.11 -7.49 -17.54
C ALA A 18 49.42 -6.97 -16.27
N ASN A 19 49.91 -5.85 -15.74
CA ASN A 19 49.21 -5.11 -14.69
C ASN A 19 47.91 -4.59 -15.30
N ALA A 20 46.83 -5.38 -15.19
CA ALA A 20 45.49 -4.93 -15.48
C ALA A 20 45.12 -3.93 -14.38
N PHE A 21 45.29 -2.63 -14.65
CA PHE A 21 44.81 -1.59 -13.75
C PHE A 21 43.29 -1.73 -13.66
N ALA A 22 42.79 -1.98 -12.46
CA ALA A 22 41.37 -2.06 -12.21
C ALA A 22 40.69 -0.74 -12.57
N THR A 23 39.63 -0.79 -13.36
CA THR A 23 38.93 0.41 -13.82
C THR A 23 37.68 0.62 -12.99
N VAL A 24 37.82 1.39 -11.91
CA VAL A 24 36.71 1.82 -11.05
C VAL A 24 36.33 3.24 -11.43
N CYS A 25 35.12 3.42 -11.96
CA CYS A 25 34.62 4.73 -12.36
C CYS A 25 34.03 5.45 -11.14
N VAL A 26 34.13 6.78 -11.13
CA VAL A 26 33.65 7.63 -10.03
C VAL A 26 32.54 8.55 -10.50
N ASN A 27 31.80 9.14 -9.57
CA ASN A 27 30.86 10.21 -9.90
C ASN A 27 31.61 11.41 -10.48
N GLU A 28 31.05 12.06 -11.50
CA GLU A 28 31.61 13.29 -12.08
C GLU A 28 31.86 14.39 -11.02
N LYS A 29 31.00 14.48 -10.01
CA LYS A 29 31.10 15.46 -8.91
C LYS A 29 32.17 15.11 -7.87
N GLY A 30 32.87 13.97 -8.02
CA GLY A 30 33.87 13.49 -7.07
C GLY A 30 33.30 12.84 -5.80
N VAL A 31 32.01 12.97 -5.55
CA VAL A 31 31.29 12.32 -4.42
C VAL A 31 30.05 11.57 -4.94
N PRO A 32 29.65 10.46 -4.30
CA PRO A 32 28.47 9.72 -4.72
C PRO A 32 27.21 10.60 -4.62
N THR A 33 26.41 10.66 -5.68
CA THR A 33 25.10 11.33 -5.65
C THR A 33 24.10 10.45 -4.90
N GLU A 34 23.26 11.03 -4.04
CA GLU A 34 22.12 10.33 -3.45
C GLU A 34 20.88 10.46 -4.36
N VAL A 35 20.31 9.31 -4.75
CA VAL A 35 18.98 9.22 -5.39
C VAL A 35 18.00 8.75 -4.33
N HIS A 36 17.12 9.66 -3.90
CA HIS A 36 16.24 9.44 -2.76
C HIS A 36 14.82 9.05 -3.17
N TYR A 37 14.25 8.02 -2.51
CA TYR A 37 12.89 7.55 -2.71
C TYR A 37 12.03 7.79 -1.48
N ASP A 38 10.95 8.56 -1.65
CA ASP A 38 9.91 8.67 -0.64
C ASP A 38 8.90 7.52 -0.79
N LEU A 39 8.92 6.57 0.14
CA LEU A 39 8.03 5.42 0.18
C LEU A 39 6.67 5.71 0.83
N THR A 40 6.36 6.98 1.15
CA THR A 40 5.11 7.34 1.82
C THR A 40 3.88 6.91 1.03
N ASP A 41 2.99 6.16 1.66
CA ASP A 41 1.78 5.60 1.04
C ASP A 41 0.68 5.30 2.07
N LYS A 42 -0.54 4.99 1.60
CA LYS A 42 -1.70 4.60 2.40
C LYS A 42 -2.09 3.16 2.11
N PHE A 43 -1.98 2.33 3.13
CA PHE A 43 -2.45 0.96 3.13
C PHE A 43 -3.88 0.90 3.68
N ASN A 44 -4.61 -0.14 3.33
CA ASN A 44 -5.92 -0.48 3.85
C ASN A 44 -5.92 -1.93 4.34
N SER A 45 -7.08 -2.45 4.71
CA SER A 45 -7.20 -3.81 5.24
C SER A 45 -6.82 -4.92 4.26
N SER A 46 -6.91 -4.68 2.95
CA SER A 46 -6.57 -5.67 1.94
C SER A 46 -5.07 -5.82 1.73
N ASN A 47 -4.31 -4.71 1.79
CA ASN A 47 -2.87 -4.72 1.54
C ASN A 47 -2.02 -4.73 2.82
N ASN A 48 -2.55 -4.36 3.99
CA ASN A 48 -1.91 -4.56 5.30
C ASN A 48 -2.15 -5.98 5.85
N GLN A 49 -1.80 -6.99 5.06
CA GLN A 49 -1.83 -8.41 5.45
C GLN A 49 -0.46 -9.04 5.22
N ILE A 50 -0.08 -10.00 6.07
CA ILE A 50 1.21 -10.68 5.96
C ILE A 50 1.34 -11.31 4.57
N GLY A 51 2.46 -11.06 3.91
CA GLY A 51 2.78 -11.54 2.57
C GLY A 51 2.27 -10.66 1.42
N GLN A 52 1.38 -9.68 1.68
CA GLN A 52 0.88 -8.80 0.64
C GLN A 52 1.97 -7.88 0.10
N VAL A 53 1.92 -7.63 -1.21
CA VAL A 53 2.90 -6.83 -1.95
C VAL A 53 2.21 -5.62 -2.57
N VAL A 54 2.72 -4.43 -2.29
CA VAL A 54 2.29 -3.17 -2.90
C VAL A 54 3.39 -2.66 -3.81
N THR A 55 3.05 -2.35 -5.07
CA THR A 55 4.00 -1.80 -6.05
C THR A 55 3.82 -0.28 -6.17
N LEU A 56 4.89 0.47 -5.89
CA LEU A 56 4.90 1.94 -5.89
C LEU A 56 5.30 2.47 -7.28
N SER A 57 4.56 2.09 -8.33
CA SER A 57 4.90 2.44 -9.72
C SER A 57 4.91 3.94 -9.99
N GLU A 58 4.04 4.70 -9.32
CA GLU A 58 3.91 6.16 -9.48
C GLU A 58 5.12 6.94 -8.94
N LYS A 59 5.98 6.29 -8.15
CA LYS A 59 7.17 6.90 -7.56
C LYS A 59 8.46 6.57 -8.31
N SER A 60 8.32 6.10 -9.55
CA SER A 60 9.44 5.84 -10.44
C SER A 60 10.15 7.15 -10.83
N GLN A 61 11.48 7.14 -10.78
CA GLN A 61 12.32 8.27 -11.16
C GLN A 61 13.50 7.84 -12.04
N TRP A 62 14.12 8.82 -12.70
CA TRP A 62 15.36 8.66 -13.46
C TRP A 62 16.57 8.97 -12.56
N VAL A 63 17.66 8.22 -12.68
CA VAL A 63 18.84 8.37 -11.81
C VAL A 63 19.59 9.68 -12.06
N GLY A 64 19.70 10.13 -13.32
CA GLY A 64 20.27 11.45 -13.66
C GLY A 64 21.71 11.70 -13.19
N VAL A 65 22.54 10.65 -13.12
CA VAL A 65 23.95 10.72 -12.66
C VAL A 65 24.92 10.54 -13.81
N ASN A 66 26.05 11.25 -13.78
CA ASN A 66 27.18 11.04 -14.67
C ASN A 66 28.34 10.35 -13.94
N ALA A 67 29.00 9.43 -14.64
CA ALA A 67 30.22 8.76 -14.19
C ALA A 67 31.42 9.15 -15.06
N VAL A 68 32.63 9.02 -14.49
CA VAL A 68 33.91 9.22 -15.17
C VAL A 68 34.81 8.04 -14.84
N CYS A 69 35.29 7.32 -15.85
CA CYS A 69 36.27 6.26 -15.66
C CYS A 69 37.70 6.83 -15.71
N PRO A 70 38.68 6.24 -15.00
CA PRO A 70 40.05 6.75 -14.91
C PRO A 70 40.77 6.77 -16.27
N LYS A 71 41.83 7.59 -16.37
CA LYS A 71 42.73 7.58 -17.53
C LYS A 71 43.37 6.20 -17.69
N GLY A 72 43.51 5.74 -18.94
CA GLY A 72 44.03 4.41 -19.24
C GLY A 72 42.97 3.32 -19.31
N THR A 73 41.69 3.64 -19.09
CA THR A 73 40.57 2.74 -19.35
C THR A 73 40.57 2.27 -20.81
N VAL A 74 40.57 0.96 -21.03
CA VAL A 74 40.48 0.35 -22.37
C VAL A 74 39.06 -0.12 -22.64
N GLY A 75 38.54 0.19 -23.82
CA GLY A 75 37.16 -0.14 -24.22
C GLY A 75 36.13 0.94 -23.82
N ASN A 76 34.90 0.75 -24.30
CA ASN A 76 33.83 1.74 -24.13
C ASN A 76 32.61 1.21 -23.36
N THR A 77 32.63 -0.06 -22.94
CA THR A 77 31.53 -0.67 -22.20
C THR A 77 31.77 -0.60 -20.70
N THR A 78 30.70 -0.63 -19.93
CA THR A 78 30.77 -0.65 -18.46
C THR A 78 29.94 -1.79 -17.89
N LYS A 79 30.14 -2.05 -16.60
CA LYS A 79 29.33 -2.93 -15.79
C LYS A 79 28.79 -2.17 -14.59
N ARG A 80 27.59 -2.53 -14.14
CA ARG A 80 26.93 -1.92 -12.98
C ARG A 80 26.71 -2.95 -11.87
N SER A 81 27.01 -2.57 -10.64
CA SER A 81 26.81 -3.41 -9.46
C SER A 81 25.97 -2.66 -8.42
N TYR A 82 24.90 -3.29 -7.95
CA TYR A 82 24.01 -2.78 -6.92
C TYR A 82 24.21 -3.60 -5.65
N VAL A 83 25.01 -3.05 -4.74
CA VAL A 83 25.40 -3.73 -3.49
C VAL A 83 24.54 -3.21 -2.36
N THR A 84 24.05 -4.12 -1.51
CA THR A 84 23.24 -3.79 -0.35
C THR A 84 23.82 -4.42 0.91
N ASP A 85 23.61 -3.76 2.06
CA ASP A 85 23.94 -4.31 3.38
C ASP A 85 22.75 -5.08 3.99
N TYR A 86 21.56 -4.99 3.36
CA TYR A 86 20.37 -5.66 3.85
C TYR A 86 20.35 -7.13 3.44
N PRO A 87 19.95 -8.04 4.36
CA PRO A 87 19.80 -9.45 4.01
C PRO A 87 18.62 -9.63 3.04
N VAL A 88 18.80 -10.50 2.06
CA VAL A 88 17.71 -10.96 1.19
C VAL A 88 16.85 -11.94 1.99
N THR A 89 15.59 -11.58 2.22
CA THR A 89 14.60 -12.38 2.97
C THR A 89 13.84 -13.37 2.10
N GLY A 90 13.81 -13.12 0.79
CA GLY A 90 13.18 -14.02 -0.18
C GLY A 90 13.16 -13.46 -1.59
N THR A 91 12.77 -14.30 -2.54
CA THR A 91 12.67 -13.95 -3.96
C THR A 91 11.29 -14.32 -4.49
N SER A 92 10.63 -13.39 -5.20
CA SER A 92 9.33 -13.64 -5.86
C SER A 92 9.17 -12.71 -7.07
N ASP A 93 8.60 -13.21 -8.16
CA ASP A 93 8.45 -12.47 -9.44
C ASP A 93 9.76 -11.87 -9.98
N GLY A 94 10.89 -12.51 -9.68
CA GLY A 94 12.22 -11.98 -10.01
C GLY A 94 12.75 -10.92 -9.03
N TYR A 95 11.91 -10.34 -8.16
CA TYR A 95 12.33 -9.40 -7.14
C TYR A 95 13.04 -10.10 -5.98
N GLN A 96 14.12 -9.50 -5.51
CA GLN A 96 14.81 -9.89 -4.28
C GLN A 96 14.40 -8.93 -3.15
N TYR A 97 13.70 -9.46 -2.15
CA TYR A 97 13.18 -8.69 -1.02
C TYR A 97 14.24 -8.54 0.06
N LEU A 98 14.43 -7.31 0.52
CA LEU A 98 15.39 -6.90 1.54
C LEU A 98 14.66 -6.46 2.80
N LYS A 99 15.12 -6.89 3.97
CA LYS A 99 14.50 -6.49 5.25
C LYS A 99 14.71 -5.00 5.53
N LEU A 100 13.69 -4.15 5.33
CA LEU A 100 13.80 -2.70 5.61
C LEU A 100 13.61 -2.40 7.09
N ASN A 101 12.62 -3.05 7.72
CA ASN A 101 12.34 -2.99 9.15
C ASN A 101 11.56 -4.24 9.59
N ASP A 102 10.95 -4.23 10.78
CA ASP A 102 10.21 -5.39 11.32
C ASP A 102 8.80 -5.59 10.72
N TYR A 103 8.31 -4.64 9.91
CA TYR A 103 6.98 -4.68 9.31
C TYR A 103 7.00 -4.84 7.79
N LEU A 104 8.08 -4.42 7.14
CA LEU A 104 8.16 -4.28 5.70
C LEU A 104 9.50 -4.79 5.16
N ASP A 105 9.41 -5.61 4.11
CA ASP A 105 10.51 -5.86 3.19
C ASP A 105 10.35 -4.97 1.94
N GLY A 106 11.47 -4.64 1.31
CA GLY A 106 11.53 -3.80 0.12
C GLY A 106 12.24 -4.49 -1.02
N ALA A 107 11.78 -4.28 -2.25
CA ALA A 107 12.46 -4.75 -3.44
C ALA A 107 12.36 -3.71 -4.56
N MET A 108 13.26 -3.80 -5.54
CA MET A 108 13.27 -2.85 -6.65
C MET A 108 13.43 -3.57 -7.99
N LYS A 109 12.83 -2.98 -9.02
CA LYS A 109 13.06 -3.29 -10.44
C LYS A 109 13.64 -2.06 -11.11
N ILE A 110 14.66 -2.24 -11.93
CA ILE A 110 15.29 -1.16 -12.71
C ILE A 110 15.27 -1.55 -14.19
N THR A 111 15.13 -0.55 -15.06
CA THR A 111 15.31 -0.70 -16.50
C THR A 111 16.50 0.13 -16.95
N ASP A 112 17.48 -0.52 -17.58
CA ASP A 112 18.58 0.13 -18.30
C ASP A 112 18.37 -0.02 -19.81
N SER A 113 18.82 0.97 -20.59
CA SER A 113 18.64 1.03 -22.05
C SER A 113 19.27 -0.15 -22.81
N TYR A 114 20.32 -0.76 -22.26
CA TYR A 114 21.01 -1.90 -22.86
C TYR A 114 20.73 -3.19 -22.09
N ALA A 115 20.87 -3.17 -20.76
CA ALA A 115 20.71 -4.39 -19.96
C ALA A 115 19.24 -4.85 -19.86
N GLY A 116 18.29 -3.99 -20.24
CA GLY A 116 16.87 -4.24 -20.09
C GLY A 116 16.45 -4.22 -18.62
N VAL A 117 15.47 -5.06 -18.28
CA VAL A 117 14.92 -5.14 -16.92
C VAL A 117 15.78 -6.05 -16.05
N PHE A 118 16.12 -5.58 -14.84
CA PHE A 118 16.79 -6.40 -13.83
C PHE A 118 16.33 -6.04 -12.41
N TYR A 119 16.65 -6.92 -11.46
CA TYR A 119 16.19 -6.88 -10.08
C TYR A 119 17.41 -6.95 -9.14
N PRO A 120 17.85 -5.83 -8.54
CA PRO A 120 18.96 -5.83 -7.59
C PRO A 120 18.58 -6.47 -6.24
N PRO A 121 19.56 -6.92 -5.42
CA PRO A 121 21.00 -6.74 -5.58
C PRO A 121 21.62 -7.66 -6.64
N LYS A 122 22.46 -7.08 -7.51
CA LYS A 122 23.18 -7.83 -8.55
C LYS A 122 24.47 -7.12 -8.92
N ASN A 123 25.53 -7.90 -9.10
CA ASN A 123 26.87 -7.38 -9.43
C ASN A 123 27.22 -7.62 -10.90
N TYR A 124 28.01 -6.69 -11.44
CA TYR A 124 28.65 -6.78 -12.75
C TYR A 124 27.68 -7.03 -13.91
N ILE A 125 26.51 -6.38 -13.87
CA ILE A 125 25.54 -6.40 -14.96
C ILE A 125 26.16 -5.66 -16.15
N GLN A 126 26.19 -6.28 -17.33
CA GLN A 126 26.75 -5.66 -18.53
C GLN A 126 25.86 -4.49 -18.99
N MET A 127 26.46 -3.32 -19.14
CA MET A 127 25.81 -2.11 -19.65
C MET A 127 26.20 -1.85 -21.09
N GLY A 128 25.57 -0.85 -21.70
CA GLY A 128 25.89 -0.37 -23.05
C GLY A 128 27.28 0.25 -23.17
N SER A 129 27.57 0.72 -24.37
CA SER A 129 28.83 1.38 -24.73
C SER A 129 28.66 2.89 -24.77
N HIS A 130 29.64 3.64 -24.27
CA HIS A 130 29.70 5.09 -24.39
C HIS A 130 31.12 5.57 -24.71
N PRO A 131 31.33 6.43 -25.73
CA PRO A 131 32.67 6.80 -26.19
C PRO A 131 33.51 7.58 -25.18
N ASN A 132 32.88 8.15 -24.15
CA ASN A 132 33.58 8.88 -23.10
C ASN A 132 34.22 7.99 -22.03
N VAL A 133 33.87 6.70 -21.97
CA VAL A 133 34.41 5.73 -21.00
C VAL A 133 35.94 5.61 -21.12
N SER A 134 36.47 5.36 -22.32
CA SER A 134 37.93 5.30 -22.57
C SER A 134 38.62 6.67 -22.57
N LYS A 135 37.85 7.76 -22.68
CA LYS A 135 38.39 9.13 -22.86
C LYS A 135 38.55 9.90 -21.55
N ASN A 136 38.26 9.28 -20.41
CA ASN A 136 38.23 9.95 -19.10
C ASN A 136 37.33 11.20 -19.14
N ARG A 137 36.15 11.08 -19.77
CA ARG A 137 35.14 12.14 -19.84
C ARG A 137 33.83 11.68 -19.20
N PRO A 138 32.97 12.60 -18.73
CA PRO A 138 31.66 12.26 -18.17
C PRO A 138 30.77 11.51 -19.16
N PHE A 139 30.02 10.52 -18.66
CA PHE A 139 28.96 9.83 -19.38
C PHE A 139 27.77 9.54 -18.48
N GLY A 140 26.56 9.59 -19.04
CA GLY A 140 25.33 9.40 -18.29
C GLY A 140 25.09 7.93 -17.92
N VAL A 141 24.66 7.71 -16.68
CA VAL A 141 24.10 6.46 -16.19
C VAL A 141 22.64 6.38 -16.65
N GLN A 142 22.33 5.43 -17.54
CA GLN A 142 21.01 5.32 -18.20
C GLN A 142 20.01 4.42 -17.46
N ASP A 143 20.04 4.44 -16.13
CA ASP A 143 19.05 3.76 -15.29
C ASP A 143 17.74 4.53 -15.23
N SER A 144 16.64 3.85 -15.52
CA SER A 144 15.28 4.41 -15.61
C SER A 144 14.24 3.43 -15.07
N SER A 145 13.01 3.89 -14.89
CA SER A 145 11.89 3.03 -14.44
C SER A 145 12.19 2.27 -13.14
N LEU A 146 12.77 2.97 -12.16
CA LEU A 146 13.10 2.39 -10.86
C LEU A 146 11.81 2.22 -10.04
N VAL A 147 11.24 1.02 -10.08
CA VAL A 147 9.95 0.69 -9.44
C VAL A 147 10.20 -0.03 -8.13
N PHE A 148 9.68 0.52 -7.04
CA PHE A 148 9.78 -0.04 -5.70
C PHE A 148 8.59 -0.94 -5.37
N ARG A 149 8.83 -2.01 -4.61
CA ARG A 149 7.80 -2.88 -4.02
C ARG A 149 7.99 -2.94 -2.51
N LEU A 150 6.88 -2.92 -1.78
CA LEU A 150 6.82 -3.16 -0.35
C LEU A 150 6.07 -4.46 -0.08
N LYS A 151 6.64 -5.36 0.73
CA LYS A 151 5.99 -6.58 1.19
C LYS A 151 5.77 -6.51 2.69
N VAL A 152 4.52 -6.72 3.11
CA VAL A 152 4.17 -6.71 4.54
C VAL A 152 4.63 -8.00 5.18
N THR A 153 5.52 -7.91 6.17
CA THR A 153 5.99 -9.05 6.98
C THR A 153 5.26 -9.13 8.31
N ARG A 154 4.77 -8.00 8.83
CA ARG A 154 3.93 -7.91 10.02
C ARG A 154 2.90 -6.81 9.85
N ARG A 155 1.66 -7.06 10.29
CA ARG A 155 0.58 -6.07 10.28
C ARG A 155 0.87 -4.96 11.30
N PHE A 156 0.49 -3.73 10.97
CA PHE A 156 0.62 -2.57 11.85
C PHE A 156 -0.65 -1.73 11.88
N ILE A 157 -0.80 -0.91 12.91
CA ILE A 157 -1.96 -0.03 13.15
C ILE A 157 -1.48 1.42 13.04
N ASN A 158 -2.34 2.32 12.56
CA ASN A 158 -2.10 3.76 12.37
C ASN A 158 -1.03 4.07 11.34
N MET A 159 0.25 3.85 11.68
CA MET A 159 1.36 4.17 10.79
C MET A 159 2.65 3.42 11.15
N VAL A 160 3.50 3.23 10.15
CA VAL A 160 4.91 2.83 10.33
C VAL A 160 5.78 3.90 9.67
N VAL A 161 6.73 4.42 10.44
CA VAL A 161 7.76 5.33 9.95
C VAL A 161 8.93 4.51 9.43
N ILE A 162 9.35 4.81 8.21
CA ILE A 162 10.53 4.23 7.56
C ILE A 162 11.64 5.29 7.62
N PRO A 163 12.63 5.14 8.52
CA PRO A 163 13.71 6.10 8.64
C PRO A 163 14.55 6.13 7.36
N ARG A 164 15.24 7.25 7.13
CA ARG A 164 16.12 7.38 5.96
C ARG A 164 17.29 6.41 6.03
N ALA A 165 17.43 5.58 5.00
CA ALA A 165 18.54 4.65 4.87
C ALA A 165 18.92 4.38 3.42
N THR A 166 20.14 3.91 3.19
CA THR A 166 20.66 3.55 1.86
C THR A 166 20.36 2.09 1.54
N MET A 167 19.53 1.82 0.53
CA MET A 167 19.25 0.46 0.05
C MET A 167 20.38 -0.11 -0.80
N PHE A 168 20.92 0.69 -1.73
CA PHE A 168 21.97 0.25 -2.64
C PHE A 168 23.11 1.27 -2.75
N ARG A 169 24.33 0.78 -2.75
CA ARG A 169 25.51 1.47 -3.27
C ARG A 169 25.75 0.98 -4.69
N VAL A 170 25.83 1.91 -5.64
CA VAL A 170 25.93 1.57 -7.06
C VAL A 170 27.30 1.90 -7.59
N TYR A 171 27.96 0.88 -8.13
CA TYR A 171 29.33 0.96 -8.63
C TYR A 171 29.33 0.82 -10.15
N VAL A 172 30.25 1.53 -10.80
CA VAL A 172 30.48 1.43 -12.24
C VAL A 172 31.92 0.97 -12.46
N THR A 173 32.06 -0.13 -13.18
CA THR A 173 33.34 -0.79 -13.48
C THR A 173 33.40 -1.12 -14.97
N THR A 174 34.50 -1.67 -15.47
CA THR A 174 34.57 -2.16 -16.87
C THR A 174 34.65 -3.67 -16.98
N THR A 175 35.13 -4.35 -15.93
CA THR A 175 35.30 -5.80 -15.90
C THR A 175 34.66 -6.40 -14.65
N SER A 176 34.45 -7.72 -14.65
CA SER A 176 33.92 -8.44 -13.49
C SER A 176 34.94 -8.66 -12.37
N SER A 177 36.22 -8.36 -12.62
CA SER A 177 37.31 -8.46 -11.64
C SER A 177 37.64 -7.12 -10.98
N ASP A 178 37.10 -6.00 -11.51
CA ASP A 178 37.30 -4.68 -10.91
C ASP A 178 36.66 -4.63 -9.51
N PRO A 179 37.34 -4.09 -8.50
CA PRO A 179 36.82 -4.06 -7.14
C PRO A 179 35.73 -2.99 -6.98
N LEU A 180 34.75 -3.27 -6.12
CA LEU A 180 33.62 -2.37 -5.86
C LEU A 180 33.96 -1.40 -4.71
N THR A 181 34.89 -0.48 -4.93
CA THR A 181 35.45 0.40 -3.88
C THR A 181 34.75 1.75 -3.77
N THR A 182 34.50 2.43 -4.90
CA THR A 182 33.94 3.79 -4.91
C THR A 182 32.56 3.80 -5.57
N PRO A 183 31.46 4.05 -4.83
CA PRO A 183 30.15 4.14 -5.43
C PRO A 183 30.04 5.41 -6.28
N VAL A 184 29.38 5.31 -7.43
CA VAL A 184 29.03 6.45 -8.27
C VAL A 184 27.78 7.14 -7.71
N TYR A 185 26.83 6.38 -7.21
CA TYR A 185 25.63 6.92 -6.57
C TYR A 185 25.06 5.93 -5.56
N THR A 186 24.19 6.40 -4.70
CA THR A 186 23.46 5.59 -3.73
C THR A 186 21.98 5.74 -3.94
N ILE A 187 21.23 4.66 -3.76
CA ILE A 187 19.77 4.68 -3.74
C ILE A 187 19.35 4.62 -2.28
N SER A 188 18.71 5.68 -1.80
CA SER A 188 18.18 5.77 -0.44
C SER A 188 16.66 5.81 -0.44
N TYR A 189 16.07 5.49 0.70
CA TYR A 189 14.64 5.53 0.90
C TYR A 189 14.30 6.08 2.28
N SER A 190 13.12 6.68 2.42
CA SER A 190 12.45 6.98 3.69
C SER A 190 10.97 7.12 3.42
N GLY A 191 10.14 7.24 4.46
CA GLY A 191 8.73 7.60 4.26
C GLY A 191 7.87 7.12 5.41
N THR A 192 6.56 7.15 5.19
CA THR A 192 5.58 6.72 6.18
C THR A 192 4.47 5.93 5.52
N ILE A 193 4.17 4.73 6.02
CA ILE A 193 2.99 3.98 5.58
C ILE A 193 1.88 4.17 6.59
N GLN A 194 0.76 4.74 6.17
CA GLN A 194 -0.42 4.92 7.01
C GLN A 194 -1.43 3.80 6.78
N VAL A 195 -2.07 3.31 7.84
CA VAL A 195 -3.16 2.34 7.76
C VAL A 195 -4.36 2.91 8.54
N PRO A 196 -5.27 3.64 7.87
CA PRO A 196 -6.42 4.20 8.55
C PRO A 196 -7.37 3.11 9.03
N GLN A 197 -8.03 3.40 10.14
CA GLN A 197 -9.09 2.55 10.69
C GLN A 197 -10.34 2.66 9.84
N SER A 198 -11.05 1.55 9.64
CA SER A 198 -12.34 1.57 8.93
C SER A 198 -13.23 0.42 9.38
N CYS A 199 -14.54 0.63 9.30
CA CYS A 199 -15.55 -0.39 9.52
C CYS A 199 -16.44 -0.53 8.29
N ALA A 200 -16.68 -1.77 7.87
CA ALA A 200 -17.60 -2.12 6.80
C ALA A 200 -18.89 -2.67 7.41
N ILE A 201 -20.03 -2.13 6.96
CA ILE A 201 -21.38 -2.58 7.35
C ILE A 201 -21.91 -3.49 6.23
N ASN A 202 -22.28 -4.73 6.55
CA ASN A 202 -22.81 -5.74 5.63
C ASN A 202 -22.01 -5.86 4.31
N ALA A 203 -20.68 -5.77 4.40
CA ALA A 203 -19.77 -5.77 3.24
C ALA A 203 -20.09 -4.70 2.18
N GLY A 204 -20.71 -3.57 2.57
CA GLY A 204 -21.09 -2.49 1.67
C GLY A 204 -22.47 -2.64 1.02
N ASN A 205 -23.25 -3.66 1.40
CA ASN A 205 -24.59 -3.88 0.85
C ASN A 205 -25.65 -2.99 1.52
N VAL A 206 -26.67 -2.61 0.74
CA VAL A 206 -27.85 -1.89 1.23
C VAL A 206 -28.70 -2.83 2.09
N VAL A 207 -29.15 -2.33 3.24
CA VAL A 207 -30.09 -3.04 4.11
C VAL A 207 -31.51 -2.61 3.73
N GLU A 208 -32.16 -3.42 2.92
CA GLU A 208 -33.52 -3.15 2.44
C GLU A 208 -34.58 -3.59 3.45
N PHE A 209 -35.67 -2.84 3.61
CA PHE A 209 -36.84 -3.23 4.39
C PHE A 209 -38.07 -3.05 3.52
N ASP A 210 -38.73 -4.14 3.16
CA ASP A 210 -39.89 -4.13 2.27
C ASP A 210 -41.15 -4.50 3.04
N PHE A 211 -41.99 -3.51 3.32
CA PHE A 211 -43.25 -3.69 4.06
C PHE A 211 -44.43 -4.10 3.17
N GLY A 212 -44.22 -4.29 1.87
CA GLY A 212 -45.28 -4.56 0.91
C GLY A 212 -46.30 -3.43 0.83
N ASP A 213 -47.53 -3.79 0.44
CA ASP A 213 -48.62 -2.84 0.30
C ASP A 213 -49.22 -2.47 1.66
N ILE A 214 -49.32 -1.16 1.93
CA ILE A 214 -49.97 -0.62 3.12
C ILE A 214 -51.21 0.15 2.68
N GLY A 215 -52.38 -0.24 3.19
CA GLY A 215 -53.63 0.45 2.90
C GLY A 215 -53.57 1.91 3.35
N ALA A 216 -53.74 2.86 2.42
CA ALA A 216 -53.61 4.30 2.70
C ALA A 216 -54.50 4.77 3.86
N SER A 217 -55.71 4.21 4.00
CA SER A 217 -56.63 4.54 5.10
C SER A 217 -56.15 4.07 6.48
N LEU A 218 -55.21 3.13 6.56
CA LEU A 218 -54.64 2.67 7.82
C LEU A 218 -53.67 3.71 8.39
N SER A 219 -52.95 4.45 7.54
CA SER A 219 -52.06 5.53 7.97
C SER A 219 -52.84 6.67 8.61
N SER A 220 -53.94 7.12 8.00
CA SER A 220 -54.74 8.20 8.60
C SER A 220 -55.44 7.77 9.89
N LYS A 221 -55.88 6.51 9.98
CA LYS A 221 -56.49 5.95 11.20
C LYS A 221 -55.50 5.78 12.35
N ALA A 222 -54.23 5.52 12.06
CA ALA A 222 -53.21 5.35 13.09
C ALA A 222 -52.98 6.64 13.89
N GLY A 223 -53.08 7.80 13.23
CA GLY A 223 -52.71 9.09 13.80
C GLY A 223 -51.20 9.34 13.77
N VAL A 224 -50.81 10.60 13.99
CA VAL A 224 -49.42 11.08 13.90
C VAL A 224 -48.47 10.26 14.78
N GLY A 225 -47.36 9.81 14.19
CA GLY A 225 -46.30 9.03 14.84
C GLY A 225 -46.62 7.56 15.09
N ASN A 226 -47.87 7.12 14.84
CA ASN A 226 -48.29 5.77 15.17
C ASN A 226 -48.14 4.81 13.99
N LYS A 227 -47.89 3.55 14.33
CA LYS A 227 -47.79 2.45 13.36
C LYS A 227 -49.18 2.07 12.83
N PRO A 228 -49.38 1.95 11.51
CA PRO A 228 -50.61 1.42 10.94
C PRO A 228 -50.97 0.04 11.52
N GLU A 229 -52.27 -0.17 11.77
CA GLU A 229 -52.79 -1.44 12.26
C GLU A 229 -52.57 -2.56 11.22
N GLY A 230 -52.27 -3.77 11.68
CA GLY A 230 -52.00 -4.92 10.80
C GLY A 230 -50.63 -4.93 10.13
N VAL A 231 -49.88 -3.82 10.11
CA VAL A 231 -48.52 -3.80 9.55
C VAL A 231 -47.50 -4.27 10.58
N SER A 232 -46.76 -5.33 10.23
CA SER A 232 -45.74 -5.93 11.09
C SER A 232 -44.44 -5.13 11.07
N SER A 233 -43.76 -5.03 12.22
CA SER A 233 -42.37 -4.56 12.23
C SER A 233 -41.45 -5.59 11.58
N GLN A 234 -40.40 -5.13 10.93
CA GLN A 234 -39.33 -5.98 10.41
C GLN A 234 -38.08 -5.83 11.27
N SER A 235 -37.38 -6.94 11.50
CA SER A 235 -36.10 -6.94 12.23
C SER A 235 -35.01 -7.51 11.35
N LYS A 236 -33.83 -6.88 11.35
CA LYS A 236 -32.65 -7.35 10.65
C LYS A 236 -31.41 -7.21 11.51
N THR A 237 -30.47 -8.12 11.34
CA THR A 237 -29.16 -8.06 11.99
C THR A 237 -28.14 -7.45 11.04
N ILE A 238 -27.44 -6.44 11.52
CA ILE A 238 -26.39 -5.72 10.79
C ILE A 238 -25.03 -6.30 11.17
N ALA A 239 -24.33 -6.90 10.21
CA ALA A 239 -22.97 -7.37 10.42
C ALA A 239 -21.98 -6.21 10.22
N ILE A 240 -21.09 -6.02 11.18
CA ILE A 240 -20.06 -4.99 11.17
C ILE A 240 -18.71 -5.70 11.21
N LYS A 241 -17.80 -5.33 10.31
CA LYS A 241 -16.42 -5.79 10.32
C LYS A 241 -15.48 -4.60 10.26
N CYS A 242 -14.72 -4.41 11.32
CA CYS A 242 -13.74 -3.34 11.42
C CYS A 242 -12.35 -3.85 11.09
N THR A 243 -11.50 -2.93 10.64
CA THR A 243 -10.13 -3.21 10.25
C THR A 243 -9.23 -2.14 10.85
N ASN A 244 -8.10 -2.59 11.42
CA ASN A 244 -7.17 -1.77 12.18
C ASN A 244 -7.81 -1.08 13.40
N VAL A 245 -8.96 -1.58 13.85
CA VAL A 245 -9.60 -1.27 15.13
C VAL A 245 -9.25 -2.38 16.12
N GLU A 246 -9.07 -2.03 17.39
CA GLU A 246 -8.75 -3.00 18.45
C GLU A 246 -9.86 -4.04 18.59
N ALA A 247 -9.48 -5.31 18.82
CA ALA A 247 -10.43 -6.32 19.25
C ALA A 247 -11.11 -5.83 20.53
N ASN A 248 -12.38 -6.20 20.75
CA ASN A 248 -13.11 -5.79 21.95
C ASN A 248 -13.36 -4.28 22.13
N ALA A 249 -13.05 -3.45 21.11
CA ALA A 249 -13.37 -2.02 21.16
C ALA A 249 -14.88 -1.79 21.31
N MET A 250 -15.24 -0.80 22.13
CA MET A 250 -16.61 -0.29 22.26
C MET A 250 -16.83 0.76 21.18
N LEU A 251 -17.86 0.55 20.37
CA LEU A 251 -18.26 1.43 19.28
C LEU A 251 -19.75 1.72 19.39
N THR A 252 -20.22 2.71 18.63
CA THR A 252 -21.62 3.07 18.58
C THR A 252 -22.13 3.13 17.15
N MET A 253 -23.40 2.81 16.96
CA MET A 253 -24.10 2.93 15.68
C MET A 253 -25.22 3.95 15.80
N ARG A 254 -25.32 4.87 14.84
CA ARG A 254 -26.40 5.86 14.76
C ARG A 254 -26.97 5.97 13.35
N VAL A 255 -28.13 6.62 13.25
CA VAL A 255 -28.85 6.82 12.00
C VAL A 255 -28.66 8.26 11.53
N GLU A 256 -28.32 8.44 10.25
CA GLU A 256 -28.36 9.72 9.54
C GLU A 256 -29.40 9.66 8.42
N ALA A 257 -30.09 10.76 8.15
CA ALA A 257 -31.04 10.83 7.04
C ALA A 257 -31.27 12.26 6.56
N GLU A 258 -31.68 12.39 5.30
CA GLU A 258 -31.91 13.68 4.64
C GLU A 258 -33.25 14.31 5.05
N LYS A 259 -34.32 13.52 5.11
CA LYS A 259 -35.68 13.99 5.43
C LYS A 259 -36.16 13.35 6.74
N VAL A 260 -36.30 14.16 7.77
CA VAL A 260 -36.60 13.70 9.13
C VAL A 260 -37.72 14.54 9.75
N SER A 261 -38.52 13.90 10.59
CA SER A 261 -39.50 14.54 11.48
C SER A 261 -39.40 13.85 12.83
N ASP A 262 -38.85 14.53 13.83
CA ASP A 262 -38.48 13.93 15.12
C ASP A 262 -37.64 12.65 14.97
N ASN A 263 -38.16 11.49 15.38
CA ASN A 263 -37.53 10.18 15.25
C ASN A 263 -37.94 9.42 13.97
N VAL A 264 -38.66 10.07 13.05
CA VAL A 264 -39.20 9.45 11.84
C VAL A 264 -38.31 9.78 10.65
N LEU A 265 -37.89 8.75 9.92
CA LEU A 265 -37.39 8.86 8.55
C LEU A 265 -38.57 9.11 7.62
N VAL A 266 -38.68 10.31 7.07
CA VAL A 266 -39.81 10.64 6.20
C VAL A 266 -39.54 10.09 4.80
N SER A 267 -40.55 9.51 4.16
CA SER A 267 -40.42 9.02 2.78
C SER A 267 -40.57 10.14 1.74
N ASP A 268 -40.41 9.79 0.47
CA ASP A 268 -40.85 10.62 -0.66
C ASP A 268 -42.35 10.97 -0.59
N ASN A 269 -43.18 10.13 0.05
CA ASN A 269 -44.52 10.47 0.50
C ASN A 269 -44.47 11.16 1.88
N PRO A 270 -44.86 12.44 2.01
CA PRO A 270 -44.72 13.18 3.27
C PRO A 270 -45.61 12.67 4.41
N ASP A 271 -46.67 11.90 4.12
CA ASP A 271 -47.61 11.39 5.11
C ASP A 271 -47.18 10.01 5.67
N VAL A 272 -46.16 9.38 5.08
CA VAL A 272 -45.63 8.07 5.49
C VAL A 272 -44.14 8.16 5.77
N GLY A 273 -43.72 7.53 6.86
CA GLY A 273 -42.32 7.46 7.25
C GLY A 273 -42.04 6.18 8.00
N PHE A 274 -40.83 6.05 8.51
CA PHE A 274 -40.35 4.87 9.19
C PHE A 274 -39.64 5.23 10.48
N ILE A 275 -39.92 4.49 11.54
CA ILE A 275 -39.12 4.53 12.76
C ILE A 275 -38.09 3.40 12.68
N ILE A 276 -36.83 3.74 12.90
CA ILE A 276 -35.74 2.78 13.12
C ILE A 276 -35.52 2.71 14.63
N ALA A 277 -35.39 1.51 15.16
CA ALA A 277 -35.18 1.24 16.57
C ALA A 277 -34.09 0.19 16.78
N ASN A 278 -33.57 0.13 18.01
CA ASN A 278 -32.70 -0.97 18.42
C ASN A 278 -33.50 -2.28 18.54
N GLU A 279 -32.80 -3.39 18.83
CA GLU A 279 -33.41 -4.72 18.97
C GLU A 279 -34.50 -4.79 20.07
N SER A 280 -34.36 -4.01 21.15
CA SER A 280 -35.38 -3.89 22.21
C SER A 280 -36.62 -3.08 21.81
N GLY A 281 -36.61 -2.44 20.63
CA GLY A 281 -37.70 -1.60 20.15
C GLY A 281 -37.63 -0.13 20.58
N ALA A 282 -36.52 0.32 21.19
CA ALA A 282 -36.31 1.72 21.52
C ALA A 282 -35.98 2.53 20.26
N PRO A 283 -36.79 3.56 19.89
CA PRO A 283 -36.58 4.36 18.69
C PRO A 283 -35.24 5.10 18.69
N LEU A 284 -34.62 5.19 17.52
CA LEU A 284 -33.48 6.05 17.24
C LEU A 284 -33.98 7.37 16.64
N THR A 285 -33.37 8.47 17.05
CA THR A 285 -33.58 9.79 16.48
C THR A 285 -32.50 10.03 15.43
N PRO A 286 -32.85 10.09 14.13
CA PRO A 286 -31.88 10.38 13.07
C PRO A 286 -31.18 11.72 13.30
N ASN A 287 -29.91 11.82 12.87
CA ASN A 287 -29.09 13.03 12.97
C ASN A 287 -28.84 13.51 14.42
N ASN A 288 -29.05 12.66 15.43
CA ASN A 288 -28.79 12.96 16.83
C ASN A 288 -27.58 12.16 17.37
N LEU A 289 -26.55 12.85 17.84
CA LEU A 289 -25.32 12.25 18.37
C LEU A 289 -25.53 11.44 19.66
N THR A 290 -26.60 11.70 20.42
CA THR A 290 -26.90 10.96 21.66
C THR A 290 -27.82 9.77 21.43
N SER A 291 -28.49 9.68 20.28
CA SER A 291 -29.36 8.57 19.94
C SER A 291 -28.58 7.49 19.18
N LYS A 292 -28.02 6.54 19.94
CA LYS A 292 -27.05 5.57 19.43
C LYS A 292 -27.25 4.18 20.04
N ILE A 293 -26.82 3.16 19.30
CA ILE A 293 -26.77 1.77 19.76
C ILE A 293 -25.31 1.43 20.09
N PRO A 294 -24.95 1.23 21.36
CA PRO A 294 -23.61 0.77 21.72
C PRO A 294 -23.44 -0.70 21.35
N PHE A 295 -22.25 -1.07 20.88
CA PHE A 295 -21.88 -2.46 20.63
C PHE A 295 -20.38 -2.67 20.85
N ARG A 296 -19.99 -3.93 21.07
CA ARG A 296 -18.61 -4.34 21.27
C ARG A 296 -18.15 -5.22 20.13
N LEU A 297 -16.95 -5.00 19.63
CA LEU A 297 -16.32 -5.91 18.68
C LEU A 297 -15.89 -7.22 19.37
N ASP A 298 -15.87 -8.31 18.63
CA ASP A 298 -15.26 -9.57 19.07
C ASP A 298 -13.75 -9.59 18.82
N ASP A 299 -13.12 -10.73 19.13
CA ASP A 299 -11.67 -10.96 18.93
C ASP A 299 -11.26 -10.90 17.45
N SER A 300 -12.21 -11.04 16.52
CA SER A 300 -12.03 -10.93 15.08
C SER A 300 -12.39 -9.54 14.54
N ALA A 301 -12.52 -8.53 15.41
CA ALA A 301 -12.95 -7.17 15.08
C ALA A 301 -14.31 -7.13 14.34
N GLN A 302 -15.22 -8.03 14.69
CA GLN A 302 -16.57 -8.13 14.13
C GLN A 302 -17.64 -7.91 15.19
N ALA A 303 -18.82 -7.45 14.77
CA ALA A 303 -19.99 -7.34 15.61
C ALA A 303 -21.27 -7.59 14.82
N LYS A 304 -22.36 -7.88 15.54
CA LYS A 304 -23.70 -7.98 14.99
C LYS A 304 -24.62 -7.08 15.80
N VAL A 305 -25.35 -6.20 15.12
CA VAL A 305 -26.28 -5.27 15.76
C VAL A 305 -27.69 -5.50 15.24
N GLY A 306 -28.63 -5.86 16.11
CA GLY A 306 -30.04 -5.98 15.76
C GLY A 306 -30.71 -4.61 15.62
N ILE A 307 -31.44 -4.40 14.52
CA ILE A 307 -32.31 -3.24 14.32
C ILE A 307 -33.72 -3.69 13.98
N ARG A 308 -34.69 -2.86 14.38
CA ARG A 308 -36.11 -3.06 14.12
C ARG A 308 -36.68 -1.84 13.44
N VAL A 309 -37.50 -2.03 12.42
CA VAL A 309 -38.08 -0.94 11.62
C VAL A 309 -39.58 -1.16 11.47
N TRP A 310 -40.37 -0.08 11.49
CA TRP A 310 -41.79 -0.12 11.14
C TRP A 310 -42.25 1.19 10.52
N PRO A 311 -43.27 1.16 9.65
CA PRO A 311 -43.85 2.36 9.07
C PRO A 311 -44.73 3.08 10.08
N VAL A 312 -44.84 4.39 9.93
CA VAL A 312 -45.69 5.27 10.75
C VAL A 312 -46.38 6.31 9.88
N SER A 313 -47.53 6.80 10.34
CA SER A 313 -48.11 8.02 9.76
C SER A 313 -47.36 9.24 10.26
N VAL A 314 -46.86 10.07 9.37
CA VAL A 314 -46.09 11.27 9.72
C VAL A 314 -47.03 12.42 10.11
N THR A 315 -48.14 12.57 9.38
CA THR A 315 -49.03 13.74 9.47
C THR A 315 -50.43 13.41 9.99
N GLY A 316 -50.81 12.12 10.04
CA GLY A 316 -52.19 11.69 10.30
C GLY A 316 -53.12 11.81 9.10
N ASN A 317 -52.65 12.34 7.96
CA ASN A 317 -53.45 12.44 6.75
C ASN A 317 -53.51 11.11 5.99
N LYS A 318 -54.48 10.99 5.08
CA LYS A 318 -54.49 9.88 4.11
C LYS A 318 -53.37 10.15 3.08
N PRO A 319 -52.35 9.28 2.99
CA PRO A 319 -51.29 9.44 2.00
C PRO A 319 -51.83 9.32 0.57
N ALA A 320 -51.17 10.02 -0.36
CA ALA A 320 -51.35 9.79 -1.79
C ALA A 320 -51.00 8.33 -2.13
N GLU A 321 -51.86 7.67 -2.91
CA GLU A 321 -51.66 6.29 -3.33
C GLU A 321 -50.51 6.21 -4.35
N GLY A 322 -49.61 5.25 -4.16
CA GLY A 322 -48.44 5.08 -5.01
C GLY A 322 -47.28 4.41 -4.27
N ARG A 323 -46.19 4.14 -5.00
CA ARG A 323 -44.95 3.67 -4.39
C ARG A 323 -44.32 4.77 -3.57
N PHE A 324 -43.76 4.40 -2.41
CA PHE A 324 -43.02 5.32 -1.55
C PHE A 324 -41.74 4.66 -1.06
N THR A 325 -40.70 5.46 -0.86
CA THR A 325 -39.37 5.04 -0.44
C THR A 325 -38.75 6.03 0.52
N SER A 326 -37.92 5.55 1.46
CA SER A 326 -37.10 6.39 2.33
C SER A 326 -35.68 5.85 2.38
N ARG A 327 -34.71 6.72 2.63
CA ARG A 327 -33.28 6.37 2.72
C ARG A 327 -32.69 6.95 3.99
N GLY A 328 -31.95 6.10 4.70
CA GLY A 328 -31.09 6.49 5.82
C GLY A 328 -29.74 5.80 5.71
N TYR A 329 -28.78 6.32 6.46
CA TYR A 329 -27.41 5.84 6.54
C TYR A 329 -27.13 5.38 7.96
N LEU A 330 -26.55 4.18 8.08
CA LEU A 330 -26.01 3.70 9.34
C LEU A 330 -24.56 4.18 9.45
N ARG A 331 -24.23 4.85 10.54
CA ARG A 331 -22.88 5.33 10.80
C ARG A 331 -22.33 4.70 12.07
N VAL A 332 -21.09 4.24 11.99
CA VAL A 332 -20.34 3.68 13.12
C VAL A 332 -19.30 4.70 13.55
N ASP A 333 -19.31 5.05 14.84
CA ASP A 333 -18.37 5.98 15.45
C ASP A 333 -17.78 5.33 16.73
N TYR A 334 -16.63 5.82 17.19
CA TYR A 334 -16.17 5.50 18.55
C TYR A 334 -17.10 6.14 19.58
N ASP A 335 -17.28 5.47 20.72
CA ASP A 335 -18.01 6.04 21.86
C ASP A 335 -17.22 7.17 22.54
#